data_AF-A0A536SJP5-F1
#
_entry.id   AF-A0A536SJP5-F1
#
_cell.length_a   1.000
_cell.length_b   1.000
_cell.length_c   1.000
_cell.angle_alpha   90.00
_cell.angle_beta   90.00
_cell.angle_gamma   90.00
#
_symmetry.space_group_name_H-M   'P 1'
#
loop_
_entity.id
_entity.type
_entity.pdbx_description
1 polymer ?
#
loop_
_entity_poly.entity_id
_entity_poly.type
_entity_poly.pdbx_seq_one_letter_code
_entity_poly.pdbx_strand_id
1 'polypeptide(L)'
;MLRRVAAPLAAALALAGAPATAQSPQVQNFAPEQLKAGAEIYERNCSPCHGARMLDPQGAADLRKFPRNERERFVNSVTRGKNQMPPWGGLLKPEEVEALWAYVVAGGKI
;
A
#
# COMPACT_ATOMS: atom_id res chain seq x y z
N MET A 1 -20.92 -33.23 60.04
CA MET A 1 -21.32 -34.34 59.14
C MET A 1 -22.37 -33.82 58.16
N LEU A 2 -22.05 -33.90 56.86
CA LEU A 2 -22.90 -34.07 55.65
C LEU A 2 -24.18 -33.23 55.36
N ARG A 3 -24.10 -32.54 54.21
CA ARG A 3 -25.07 -32.42 53.07
C ARG A 3 -26.41 -31.69 53.33
N ARG A 4 -26.91 -30.83 52.43
CA ARG A 4 -27.18 -31.09 51.01
C ARG A 4 -27.09 -29.84 50.11
N VAL A 5 -26.74 -30.15 48.87
CA VAL A 5 -26.60 -29.30 47.68
C VAL A 5 -27.97 -28.97 47.08
N ALA A 6 -28.14 -27.76 46.55
CA ALA A 6 -29.05 -27.47 45.44
C ALA A 6 -28.46 -26.35 44.57
N ALA A 7 -27.95 -26.72 43.39
CA ALA A 7 -27.86 -25.87 42.20
C ALA A 7 -29.28 -25.74 41.59
N PRO A 8 -29.57 -24.97 40.50
CA PRO A 8 -28.68 -24.27 39.57
C PRO A 8 -29.17 -22.88 39.12
N LEU A 9 -28.40 -22.13 38.34
CA LEU A 9 -28.75 -21.71 36.96
C LEU A 9 -27.62 -20.89 36.36
N ALA A 10 -27.35 -21.19 35.10
CA ALA A 10 -26.27 -20.67 34.29
C ALA A 10 -26.46 -19.19 33.91
N ALA A 11 -25.35 -18.47 33.77
CA ALA A 11 -25.24 -17.34 32.86
C ALA A 11 -23.86 -17.37 32.21
N ALA A 12 -23.83 -17.86 30.97
CA ALA A 12 -22.70 -17.73 30.08
C ALA A 12 -22.48 -16.25 29.75
N LEU A 13 -21.28 -15.72 29.97
CA LEU A 13 -20.82 -14.51 29.29
C LEU A 13 -19.73 -14.91 28.29
N ALA A 14 -20.10 -14.75 27.02
CA ALA A 14 -19.33 -15.10 25.86
C ALA A 14 -18.01 -14.32 25.78
N LEU A 15 -16.95 -14.99 25.32
CA LEU A 15 -15.75 -14.34 24.84
C LEU A 15 -16.16 -13.41 23.68
N ALA A 16 -16.08 -12.11 23.91
CA ALA A 16 -16.15 -11.11 22.85
C ALA A 16 -14.87 -11.21 22.01
N GLY A 17 -14.92 -12.01 20.94
CA GLY A 17 -13.96 -11.93 19.86
C GLY A 17 -14.06 -10.55 19.23
N ALA A 18 -13.03 -9.72 19.38
CA ALA A 18 -12.89 -8.51 18.58
C ALA A 18 -12.87 -8.90 17.10
N PRO A 19 -13.56 -8.18 16.20
CA PRO A 19 -13.41 -8.42 14.79
C PRO A 19 -11.97 -8.05 14.42
N ALA A 20 -11.17 -9.06 14.10
CA ALA A 20 -9.99 -8.86 13.28
C ALA A 20 -10.49 -8.23 11.98
N THR A 21 -10.29 -6.93 11.81
CA THR A 21 -10.46 -6.29 10.52
C THR A 21 -9.34 -6.83 9.65
N ALA A 22 -9.63 -7.95 8.97
CA ALA A 22 -8.88 -8.37 7.81
C ALA A 22 -8.90 -7.20 6.84
N GLN A 23 -7.80 -6.46 6.77
CA GLN A 23 -7.62 -5.39 5.80
C GLN A 23 -7.53 -6.07 4.44
N SER A 24 -8.69 -6.24 3.79
CA SER A 24 -8.76 -6.52 2.36
C SER A 24 -7.93 -5.47 1.62
N PRO A 25 -7.31 -5.79 0.47
CA PRO A 25 -6.58 -4.81 -0.31
C PRO A 25 -7.58 -3.75 -0.75
N GLN A 26 -7.63 -2.65 -0.01
CA GLN A 26 -8.43 -1.49 -0.36
C GLN A 26 -7.94 -1.06 -1.73
N VAL A 27 -8.83 -1.05 -2.73
CA VAL A 27 -8.69 -0.07 -3.80
C VAL A 27 -8.85 1.27 -3.09
N GLN A 28 -7.75 1.78 -2.56
CA GLN A 28 -7.71 3.01 -1.80
C GLN A 28 -8.26 4.12 -2.72
N ASN A 29 -9.35 4.77 -2.33
CA ASN A 29 -9.75 6.03 -2.96
C ASN A 29 -8.71 7.08 -2.54
N PHE A 30 -7.72 7.32 -3.38
CA PHE A 30 -6.72 8.36 -3.14
C PHE A 30 -7.33 9.73 -3.38
N ALA A 31 -6.93 10.72 -2.57
CA ALA A 31 -7.31 12.10 -2.81
C ALA A 31 -6.75 12.58 -4.16
N PRO A 32 -7.50 13.39 -4.95
CA PRO A 32 -7.02 13.91 -6.23
C PRO A 32 -5.67 14.63 -6.11
N GLU A 33 -5.46 15.36 -5.02
CA GLU A 33 -4.22 16.09 -4.74
C GLU A 33 -3.04 15.13 -4.54
N GLN A 34 -3.27 13.96 -3.92
CA GLN A 34 -2.25 12.94 -3.73
C GLN A 34 -1.87 12.29 -5.07
N LEU A 35 -2.86 12.00 -5.92
CA LEU A 35 -2.61 11.47 -7.27
C LEU A 35 -1.83 12.47 -8.12
N LYS A 36 -2.20 13.75 -8.06
CA LYS A 36 -1.50 14.84 -8.75
C LYS A 36 -0.05 14.98 -8.28
N ALA A 37 0.18 15.00 -6.97
CA ALA A 37 1.53 15.05 -6.41
C ALA A 37 2.38 13.86 -6.89
N GLY A 38 1.82 12.65 -6.85
CA GLY A 38 2.48 11.44 -7.36
C GLY A 38 2.82 11.54 -8.84
N ALA A 39 1.90 12.05 -9.66
CA ALA A 39 2.13 12.26 -11.09
C ALA A 39 3.28 13.26 -11.36
N GLU A 40 3.33 14.38 -10.63
CA GLU A 40 4.38 15.40 -10.78
C GLU A 40 5.77 14.90 -10.37
N ILE A 41 5.85 14.07 -9.32
CA ILE A 41 7.11 13.43 -8.90
C ILE A 41 7.53 12.38 -9.94
N TYR A 42 6.57 11.57 -10.40
CA TYR A 42 6.81 10.54 -11.41
C TYR A 42 7.35 11.13 -12.71
N GLU A 43 6.73 12.21 -13.19
CA GLU A 43 7.10 12.85 -14.46
C GLU A 43 8.54 13.36 -14.43
N ARG A 44 8.97 13.97 -13.31
CA ARG A 44 10.31 14.54 -13.17
C ARG A 44 11.40 13.49 -12.97
N ASN A 45 11.11 12.40 -12.25
CA ASN A 45 12.15 11.51 -11.73
C ASN A 45 12.10 10.09 -12.30
N CYS A 46 10.92 9.61 -12.70
CA CYS A 46 10.69 8.20 -13.02
C CYS A 46 10.40 7.96 -14.51
N SER A 47 9.75 8.92 -15.16
CA SER A 47 9.39 8.86 -16.58
C SER A 47 10.57 8.63 -17.55
N PRO A 48 11.82 9.06 -17.29
CA PRO A 48 12.92 8.81 -18.21
C PRO A 48 13.22 7.32 -18.45
N CYS A 49 12.86 6.45 -17.49
CA CYS A 49 13.07 5.01 -17.60
C CYS A 49 11.75 4.24 -17.72
N HIS A 50 10.75 4.61 -16.92
CA HIS A 50 9.45 3.93 -16.89
C HIS A 50 8.45 4.47 -17.91
N GLY A 51 8.85 5.50 -18.67
CA GLY A 51 8.09 6.12 -19.74
C GLY A 51 7.04 7.14 -19.27
N ALA A 52 6.60 8.01 -20.17
CA ALA A 52 5.61 9.03 -19.83
C ALA A 52 4.29 8.36 -19.40
N ARG A 53 3.77 8.76 -18.23
CA ARG A 53 2.57 8.13 -17.64
C ARG A 53 2.63 6.60 -17.54
N MET A 54 3.82 6.02 -17.33
CA MET A 54 4.07 4.57 -17.26
C MET A 54 3.82 3.80 -18.57
N LEU A 55 3.79 4.50 -19.71
CA LEU A 55 3.65 3.92 -21.03
C LEU A 55 5.02 3.74 -21.67
N ASP A 56 5.20 2.65 -22.42
CA ASP A 56 6.42 2.35 -23.17
C ASP A 56 7.70 2.43 -22.29
N PRO A 57 7.78 1.63 -21.21
CA PRO A 57 8.95 1.60 -20.36
C PRO A 57 10.13 1.07 -21.17
N GLN A 58 11.18 1.88 -21.30
CA GLN A 58 12.33 1.67 -22.19
C GLN A 58 13.26 0.58 -21.64
N GLY A 59 12.77 -0.66 -21.52
CA GLY A 59 13.45 -1.79 -20.88
C GLY A 59 13.29 -1.84 -19.35
N ALA A 60 12.63 -0.85 -18.74
CA ALA A 60 12.26 -0.86 -17.33
C ALA A 60 11.01 -1.71 -17.07
N ALA A 61 10.67 -1.92 -15.79
CA ALA A 61 9.44 -2.61 -15.43
C ALA A 61 8.19 -1.84 -15.88
N ASP A 62 7.21 -2.55 -16.46
CA ASP A 62 5.87 -2.01 -16.74
C ASP A 62 5.08 -1.86 -15.45
N LEU A 63 5.08 -0.63 -14.91
CA LEU A 63 4.48 -0.31 -13.62
C LEU A 63 2.94 -0.45 -13.64
N ARG A 64 2.29 -0.43 -14.81
CA ARG A 64 0.84 -0.69 -14.91
C ARG A 64 0.51 -2.11 -14.49
N LYS A 65 1.45 -3.05 -14.66
CA LYS A 65 1.36 -4.46 -14.26
C LYS A 65 1.90 -4.73 -12.84
N PHE A 66 2.31 -3.70 -12.10
CA PHE A 66 2.84 -3.89 -10.75
C PHE A 66 1.77 -4.44 -9.79
N PRO A 67 2.04 -5.47 -8.97
CA PRO A 67 1.02 -6.04 -8.08
C PRO A 67 0.54 -5.04 -7.02
N ARG A 68 -0.78 -4.87 -6.89
CA ARG A 68 -1.39 -3.87 -5.99
C ARG A 68 -1.31 -4.24 -4.51
N ASN A 69 -1.02 -5.50 -4.20
CA ASN A 69 -0.80 -6.03 -2.86
C ASN A 69 0.68 -5.99 -2.41
N GLU A 70 1.60 -5.46 -3.22
CA GLU A 70 3.04 -5.46 -2.94
C GLU A 70 3.59 -4.06 -2.61
N ARG A 71 2.87 -3.30 -1.78
CA ARG A 71 3.26 -1.93 -1.39
C ARG A 71 4.67 -1.88 -0.77
N GLU A 72 5.01 -2.81 0.11
CA GLU A 72 6.32 -2.82 0.76
C GLU A 72 7.47 -3.02 -0.24
N ARG A 73 7.27 -3.89 -1.24
CA ARG A 73 8.24 -4.09 -2.33
C ARG A 73 8.38 -2.82 -3.17
N PHE A 74 7.28 -2.11 -3.41
CA PHE A 74 7.32 -0.81 -4.09
C PHE A 74 8.17 0.20 -3.31
N VAL A 75 7.82 0.42 -2.03
CA VAL A 75 8.53 1.36 -1.15
C VAL A 75 10.01 1.00 -1.07
N ASN A 76 10.35 -0.29 -0.90
CA ASN A 76 11.74 -0.75 -0.87
C ASN A 76 12.48 -0.45 -2.19
N SER A 77 11.87 -0.74 -3.33
CA SER A 77 12.48 -0.48 -4.65
C SER A 77 12.71 1.01 -4.89
N VAL A 78 11.75 1.87 -4.51
CA VAL A 78 11.88 3.33 -4.65
C VAL A 78 12.93 3.88 -3.70
N THR A 79 12.89 3.50 -2.43
CA THR A 79 13.78 4.09 -1.41
C THR A 79 15.21 3.57 -1.50
N ARG A 80 15.39 2.28 -1.82
CA ARG A 80 16.70 1.60 -1.82
C ARG A 80 17.26 1.33 -3.21
N GLY A 81 16.51 1.62 -4.27
CA GLY A 81 16.89 1.31 -5.63
C GLY A 81 16.76 -0.19 -5.94
N LYS A 82 16.91 -0.53 -7.22
CA LYS A 82 16.87 -1.92 -7.69
C LYS A 82 17.56 -2.06 -9.05
N ASN A 83 18.62 -2.86 -9.12
CA ASN A 83 19.45 -2.98 -10.32
C ASN A 83 19.92 -1.58 -10.77
N GLN A 84 19.56 -1.18 -12.00
CA GLN A 84 19.87 0.14 -12.57
C GLN A 84 18.94 1.26 -12.07
N MET A 85 17.89 0.95 -11.32
CA MET A 85 17.00 1.96 -10.73
C MET A 85 17.67 2.61 -9.52
N PRO A 86 17.87 3.95 -9.51
CA PRO A 86 18.57 4.64 -8.42
C PRO A 86 17.74 4.65 -7.12
N PRO A 87 18.40 4.74 -5.95
CA PRO A 87 17.72 4.91 -4.67
C PRO A 87 17.24 6.36 -4.48
N TRP A 88 15.99 6.53 -4.04
CA TRP A 88 15.40 7.85 -3.81
C TRP A 88 15.17 8.19 -2.33
N GLY A 89 15.49 7.28 -1.41
CA GLY A 89 15.14 7.42 0.02
C GLY A 89 15.82 8.58 0.76
N GLY A 90 16.90 9.15 0.20
CA GLY A 90 17.54 10.36 0.74
C GLY A 90 17.05 11.66 0.11
N LEU A 91 16.23 11.58 -0.93
CA LEU A 91 15.77 12.73 -1.72
C LEU A 91 14.26 12.95 -1.62
N LEU A 92 13.48 11.87 -1.49
CA LEU A 92 12.03 11.91 -1.35
C LEU A 92 11.62 11.74 0.11
N LYS A 93 10.65 12.53 0.54
CA LYS A 93 9.97 12.37 1.82
C LYS A 93 9.07 11.12 1.80
N PRO A 94 8.75 10.52 2.97
CA PRO A 94 7.85 9.39 3.04
C PRO A 94 6.51 9.64 2.34
N GLU A 95 5.92 10.83 2.50
CA GLU A 95 4.63 11.19 1.90
C GLU A 95 4.70 11.28 0.37
N GLU A 96 5.86 11.65 -0.17
CA GLU A 96 6.11 11.68 -1.62
C GLU A 96 6.19 10.27 -2.20
N VAL A 97 6.78 9.31 -1.45
CA VAL A 97 6.78 7.89 -1.82
C VAL A 97 5.36 7.32 -1.77
N GLU A 98 4.53 7.72 -0.82
CA GLU A 98 3.12 7.33 -0.77
C GLU A 98 2.29 7.93 -1.91
N ALA A 99 2.56 9.17 -2.30
CA ALA A 99 1.95 9.78 -3.48
C ALA A 99 2.33 9.04 -4.77
N LEU A 100 3.60 8.63 -4.91
CA LEU A 100 4.05 7.78 -6.02
C LEU A 100 3.33 6.43 -6.02
N TRP A 101 3.19 5.78 -4.86
CA TRP A 101 2.45 4.53 -4.73
C TRP A 101 1.01 4.71 -5.24
N ALA A 102 0.31 5.74 -4.75
CA ALA A 102 -1.06 6.08 -5.15
C ALA A 102 -1.20 6.20 -6.67
N TYR A 103 -0.33 6.98 -7.30
CA TYR A 103 -0.34 7.20 -8.74
C TYR A 103 -0.09 5.91 -9.53
N VAL A 104 0.86 5.08 -9.10
CA VAL A 104 1.18 3.80 -9.77
C VAL A 104 0.00 2.84 -9.69
N VAL A 105 -0.61 2.70 -8.51
CA VAL A 105 -1.71 1.74 -8.37
C VAL A 105 -3.01 2.19 -9.04
N ALA A 106 -3.24 3.50 -9.14
CA ALA A 106 -4.30 4.11 -9.94
C ALA A 106 -4.09 3.93 -11.47
N GLY A 107 -2.92 3.43 -11.87
CA GLY A 107 -2.60 3.12 -13.26
C GLY A 107 -2.28 4.36 -14.10
N GLY A 108 -1.78 5.42 -13.46
CA GLY A 108 -1.35 6.64 -14.15
C GLY A 108 -2.51 7.56 -14.53
N LYS A 109 -3.68 7.31 -13.96
CA LYS A 109 -4.88 8.13 -14.09
C LYS A 109 -4.91 9.12 -12.94
N ILE A 110 -5.29 10.35 -13.27
CA ILE A 110 -5.49 11.46 -12.34
C ILE A 110 -6.98 11.77 -12.34
#